data_AF-A0A8S2XSZ9-F1
#
_entry.id   AF-A0A8S2XSZ9-F1
#
_cell.length_a   1.000
_cell.length_b   1.000
_cell.length_c   1.000
_cell.angle_alpha   90.00
_cell.angle_beta   90.00
_cell.angle_gamma   90.00
#
_symmetry.space_group_name_H-M   'P 1'
#
loop_
_entity.id
_entity.type
_entity.pdbx_description
1 polymer ?
#
loop_
_entity_poly.entity_id
_entity_poly.type
_entity_poly.pdbx_seq_one_letter_code
_entity_poly.pdbx_strand_id
1 'polypeptide(L)'
;MSDEYWIISVPGKSTPRQSYDEVCKVTGRDQLSQNYIFNIPDLKVGTLDSLVAISDDLARIDIYIEGVTKKLTQFFFHDVLDNDRNRLAENLVVGLNGVDPMRYVTDFQWDHAKYPTKQSLRNLSEIISKGATHIESELKLRSQAYNNVKQNLESLEKKQTGSLLTRNLNDVLKKEHFVLGSEYLKTLLVCVPKSLISDWYAKYESLCNMIVP
;
A
#
# COMPACT_ATOMS: atom_id res chain seq x y z
N MET A 1 11.60 7.90 -15.96
CA MET A 1 11.75 9.35 -16.11
C MET A 1 11.60 9.92 -14.71
N SER A 2 12.61 10.61 -14.20
CA SER A 2 12.47 11.27 -12.90
C SER A 2 11.76 12.59 -13.18
N ASP A 3 10.45 12.61 -12.97
CA ASP A 3 9.66 13.84 -13.14
C ASP A 3 9.94 14.73 -11.92
N GLU A 4 10.97 15.56 -12.05
CA GLU A 4 11.39 16.50 -11.02
C GLU A 4 10.64 17.82 -11.19
N TYR A 5 9.94 18.24 -10.14
CA TYR A 5 9.16 19.47 -10.13
C TYR A 5 9.84 20.51 -9.26
N TRP A 6 9.84 21.74 -9.77
CA TRP A 6 10.41 22.89 -9.08
C TRP A 6 9.28 23.83 -8.70
N ILE A 7 9.13 24.09 -7.40
CA ILE A 7 8.23 25.12 -6.89
C ILE A 7 9.08 26.35 -6.59
N ILE A 8 8.77 27.46 -7.26
CA ILE A 8 9.47 28.73 -7.09
C ILE A 8 8.47 29.82 -6.66
N SER A 9 8.92 30.69 -5.78
CA SER A 9 8.17 31.90 -5.39
C SER A 9 8.97 33.13 -5.81
N VAL A 10 8.32 34.06 -6.49
CA VAL A 10 8.91 35.32 -6.93
C VAL A 10 8.13 36.49 -6.32
N PRO A 11 8.81 37.57 -5.91
CA PRO A 11 8.12 38.73 -5.36
C PRO A 11 7.18 39.32 -6.43
N GLY A 12 5.92 39.50 -6.03
CA GLY A 12 4.94 40.19 -6.87
C GLY A 12 5.34 41.66 -7.02
N LYS A 13 5.51 42.11 -8.27
CA LYS A 13 5.68 43.54 -8.56
C LYS A 13 4.32 44.25 -8.46
N SER A 14 3.69 44.60 -9.58
CA SER A 14 2.41 45.34 -9.60
C SER A 14 1.17 44.43 -9.77
N THR A 15 1.31 43.26 -10.37
CA THR A 15 0.23 42.25 -10.44
C THR A 15 0.87 40.87 -10.53
N PRO A 16 0.36 39.83 -9.81
CA PRO A 16 0.93 38.48 -9.85
C PRO A 16 1.08 37.90 -11.27
N ARG A 17 0.19 38.29 -12.19
CA ARG A 17 0.24 37.90 -13.61
C ARG A 17 1.43 38.48 -14.37
N GLN A 18 1.85 39.70 -14.05
CA GLN A 18 2.98 40.33 -14.75
C GLN A 18 4.31 39.64 -14.41
N SER A 19 4.50 39.28 -13.13
CA SER A 19 5.65 38.49 -12.70
C SER A 19 5.65 37.10 -13.36
N TYR A 20 4.48 36.46 -13.49
CA TYR A 20 4.35 35.19 -14.21
C TYR A 20 4.72 35.31 -15.70
N ASP A 21 4.22 36.35 -16.37
CA ASP A 21 4.52 36.59 -17.79
C ASP A 21 6.00 36.89 -18.03
N GLU A 22 6.67 37.61 -17.12
CA GLU A 22 8.12 37.85 -17.18
C GLU A 22 8.90 36.53 -17.04
N VAL A 23 8.55 35.70 -16.05
CA VAL A 23 9.19 34.39 -15.85
C VAL A 23 8.96 33.49 -17.06
N CYS A 24 7.74 33.45 -17.61
CA CYS A 24 7.42 32.68 -18.81
C CYS A 24 8.15 33.19 -20.05
N LYS A 25 8.36 34.51 -20.18
CA LYS A 25 9.15 35.07 -21.30
C LYS A 25 10.61 34.67 -21.22
N VAL A 26 11.21 34.66 -20.03
CA VAL A 26 12.63 34.29 -19.86
C VAL A 26 12.83 32.78 -20.04
N THR A 27 11.99 31.97 -19.41
CA THR A 27 12.10 30.50 -19.44
C THR A 27 11.59 29.88 -20.75
N GLY A 28 10.56 30.48 -21.36
CA GLY A 28 9.99 30.03 -22.63
C GLY A 28 10.85 30.35 -23.85
N ARG A 29 11.75 31.35 -23.76
CA ARG A 29 12.70 31.69 -24.83
C ARG A 29 13.65 30.54 -25.14
N ASP A 30 14.06 29.82 -24.11
CA ASP A 30 15.03 28.72 -24.19
C ASP A 30 14.38 27.34 -24.01
N GLN A 31 13.04 27.25 -23.99
CA GLN A 31 12.25 26.03 -23.74
C GLN A 31 12.70 25.23 -22.50
N LEU A 32 13.12 25.93 -21.45
CA LEU A 32 13.75 25.29 -20.28
C LEU A 32 12.73 24.64 -19.33
N SER A 33 11.48 25.12 -19.31
CA SER A 33 10.45 24.60 -18.39
C SER A 33 9.02 24.85 -18.90
N GLN A 34 8.07 24.00 -18.48
CA GLN A 34 6.64 24.30 -18.52
C GLN A 34 6.23 24.93 -17.19
N ASN A 35 5.67 26.13 -17.23
CA ASN A 35 5.29 26.87 -16.03
C ASN A 35 3.78 26.81 -15.82
N TYR A 36 3.36 26.66 -14.57
CA TYR A 36 1.96 26.65 -14.15
C TYR A 36 1.81 27.56 -12.92
N ILE A 37 0.63 28.15 -12.77
CA ILE A 37 0.35 29.04 -11.63
C ILE A 37 -0.08 28.19 -10.44
N PHE A 38 0.66 28.30 -9.34
CA PHE A 38 0.31 27.64 -8.09
C PHE A 38 -0.53 28.57 -7.21
N ASN A 39 -1.84 28.30 -7.11
CA ASN A 39 -2.79 29.18 -6.43
C ASN A 39 -2.77 28.96 -4.90
N ILE A 40 -2.08 29.84 -4.18
CA ILE A 40 -2.08 29.88 -2.71
C ILE A 40 -3.03 30.99 -2.24
N PRO A 41 -4.01 30.70 -1.37
CA PRO A 41 -4.89 31.72 -0.84
C PRO A 41 -4.21 32.57 0.22
N ASP A 42 -4.81 33.72 0.54
CA ASP A 42 -4.37 34.53 1.67
C ASP A 42 -4.61 33.80 2.99
N LEU A 43 -3.51 33.40 3.64
CA LEU A 43 -3.53 32.73 4.93
C LEU A 43 -3.34 33.74 6.06
N LYS A 44 -4.00 33.51 7.18
CA LYS A 44 -3.88 34.37 8.36
C LYS A 44 -2.51 34.19 9.01
N VAL A 45 -1.58 35.09 8.69
CA VAL A 45 -0.26 35.19 9.30
C VAL A 45 -0.34 35.84 10.69
N GLY A 46 0.46 35.33 11.64
CA GLY A 46 0.55 35.84 13.01
C GLY A 46 1.69 36.85 13.16
N THR A 47 2.44 36.75 14.26
CA THR A 47 3.67 37.52 14.48
C THR A 47 4.86 36.94 13.71
N LEU A 48 5.91 37.73 13.50
CA LEU A 48 7.15 37.26 12.87
C LEU A 48 7.76 36.06 13.64
N ASP A 49 7.80 36.12 14.96
CA ASP A 49 8.32 35.03 15.81
C ASP A 49 7.53 33.73 15.60
N SER A 50 6.20 33.84 15.45
CA SER A 50 5.36 32.69 15.16
C SER A 50 5.65 32.11 13.78
N LEU A 51 5.98 32.96 12.80
CA LEU A 51 6.29 32.55 11.43
C LEU A 51 7.63 31.79 11.36
N VAL A 52 8.65 32.25 12.10
CA VAL A 52 9.93 31.55 12.22
C VAL A 52 9.73 30.16 12.82
N ALA A 53 9.02 30.07 13.95
CA ALA A 53 8.74 28.78 14.58
C ALA A 53 7.95 27.83 13.67
N ILE A 54 6.96 28.35 12.94
CA ILE A 54 6.16 27.55 11.99
C ILE A 54 7.01 27.12 10.79
N SER A 55 7.98 27.92 10.34
CA SER A 55 8.89 27.54 9.25
C SER A 55 9.70 26.29 9.59
N ASP A 56 10.25 26.22 10.81
CA ASP A 56 11.00 25.05 11.27
C ASP A 56 10.10 23.82 11.44
N ASP A 57 8.90 24.03 12.00
CA ASP A 57 7.91 22.95 12.16
C ASP A 57 7.43 22.42 10.80
N LEU A 58 7.20 23.30 9.81
CA LEU A 58 6.80 22.90 8.46
C LEU A 58 7.89 22.09 7.76
N ALA A 59 9.16 22.47 7.88
CA ALA A 59 10.26 21.68 7.32
C ALA A 59 10.32 20.27 7.90
N ARG A 60 10.05 20.11 9.20
CA ARG A 60 9.98 18.79 9.85
C ARG A 60 8.76 17.99 9.37
N ILE A 61 7.60 18.64 9.27
CA ILE A 61 6.36 18.01 8.82
C ILE A 61 6.50 17.55 7.36
N ASP A 62 7.15 18.33 6.50
CA ASP A 62 7.36 18.01 5.09
C ASP A 62 8.17 16.71 4.92
N ILE A 63 9.34 16.62 5.57
CA ILE A 63 10.18 15.40 5.58
C ILE A 63 9.39 14.19 6.08
N TYR A 64 8.56 14.39 7.11
CA TYR A 64 7.74 13.32 7.66
C TYR A 64 6.65 12.85 6.67
N ILE A 65 5.91 13.76 6.05
CA ILE A 65 4.86 13.45 5.06
C ILE A 65 5.45 12.78 3.82
N GLU A 66 6.60 13.26 3.35
CA GLU A 66 7.34 12.64 2.25
C GLU A 66 7.68 11.18 2.61
N GLY A 67 8.18 10.94 3.82
CA GLY A 67 8.47 9.60 4.33
C GLY A 67 7.24 8.69 4.39
N VAL A 68 6.10 9.20 4.87
CA VAL A 68 4.83 8.44 4.91
C VAL A 68 4.35 8.11 3.50
N THR A 69 4.43 9.06 2.57
CA THR A 69 4.03 8.87 1.17
C THR A 69 4.91 7.83 0.48
N LYS A 70 6.23 7.90 0.68
CA LYS A 70 7.18 6.90 0.16
C LYS A 70 6.89 5.50 0.71
N LYS A 71 6.64 5.36 2.02
CA LYS A 71 6.25 4.09 2.64
C LYS A 71 4.96 3.52 2.02
N LEU A 72 3.96 4.38 1.80
CA LEU A 72 2.70 3.98 1.17
C LEU A 72 2.95 3.43 -0.24
N THR A 73 3.63 4.21 -1.09
CA THR A 73 3.93 3.79 -2.47
C THR A 73 4.74 2.49 -2.50
N GLN A 74 5.74 2.34 -1.61
CA GLN A 74 6.54 1.12 -1.52
C GLN A 74 5.70 -0.10 -1.10
N PHE A 75 4.82 0.06 -0.11
CA PHE A 75 3.92 -1.02 0.32
C PHE A 75 2.99 -1.46 -0.82
N PHE A 76 2.32 -0.51 -1.48
CA PHE A 76 1.44 -0.83 -2.62
C PHE A 76 2.22 -1.48 -3.77
N PHE A 77 3.42 -0.98 -4.07
CA PHE A 77 4.26 -1.53 -5.12
C PHE A 77 4.70 -2.97 -4.83
N HIS A 78 5.24 -3.22 -3.65
CA HIS A 78 5.85 -4.52 -3.30
C HIS A 78 4.82 -5.56 -2.87
N ASP A 79 3.94 -5.19 -1.94
CA ASP A 79 3.08 -6.17 -1.27
C ASP A 79 1.77 -6.40 -2.04
N VAL A 80 1.25 -5.39 -2.74
CA VAL A 80 -0.06 -5.44 -3.43
C VAL A 80 0.09 -5.68 -4.93
N LEU A 81 1.06 -5.05 -5.59
CA LEU A 81 1.24 -5.11 -7.04
C LEU A 81 2.36 -6.07 -7.50
N ASP A 82 2.96 -6.83 -6.58
CA ASP A 82 4.05 -7.78 -6.85
C ASP A 82 5.17 -7.21 -7.73
N ASN A 83 5.54 -5.94 -7.48
CA ASN A 83 6.55 -5.16 -8.21
C ASN A 83 6.21 -4.80 -9.67
N ASP A 84 4.94 -4.82 -10.06
CA ASP A 84 4.51 -4.32 -11.37
C ASP A 84 4.43 -2.78 -11.39
N ARG A 85 5.41 -2.17 -12.08
CA ARG A 85 5.54 -0.71 -12.19
C ARG A 85 4.44 -0.08 -13.06
N ASN A 86 3.90 -0.80 -14.05
CA ASN A 86 2.91 -0.23 -14.95
C ASN A 86 1.57 -0.05 -14.21
N ARG A 87 1.21 -1.05 -13.40
CA ARG A 87 0.02 -0.97 -12.54
C ARG A 87 0.19 0.07 -11.43
N LEU A 88 1.41 0.31 -10.95
CA LEU A 88 1.64 1.34 -9.93
C LEU A 88 1.29 2.74 -10.45
N ALA A 89 1.72 3.07 -11.68
CA ALA A 89 1.43 4.36 -12.29
C ALA A 89 -0.08 4.56 -12.53
N GLU A 90 -0.82 3.51 -12.88
CA GLU A 90 -2.27 3.58 -13.08
C GLU A 90 -3.05 3.71 -11.76
N ASN A 91 -2.52 3.20 -10.65
CA ASN A 91 -3.19 3.23 -9.35
C ASN A 91 -2.78 4.44 -8.49
N LEU A 92 -1.69 5.13 -8.84
CA LEU A 92 -1.28 6.37 -8.20
C LEU A 92 -2.16 7.52 -8.69
N VAL A 93 -3.28 7.73 -8.02
CA VAL A 93 -4.18 8.84 -8.27
C VAL A 93 -4.36 9.70 -7.01
N VAL A 94 -4.53 11.00 -7.20
CA VAL A 94 -4.68 11.99 -6.14
C VAL A 94 -6.10 12.53 -6.12
N GLY A 95 -6.67 12.60 -4.91
CA GLY A 95 -8.00 13.16 -4.66
C GLY A 95 -9.16 12.20 -4.99
N LEU A 96 -10.38 12.64 -4.66
CA LEU A 96 -11.61 11.86 -4.83
C LEU A 96 -11.96 11.58 -6.30
N ASN A 97 -11.47 12.41 -7.22
CA ASN A 97 -11.79 12.35 -8.65
C ASN A 97 -10.78 11.52 -9.46
N GLY A 98 -9.77 10.91 -8.80
CA GLY A 98 -8.81 10.05 -9.47
C GLY A 98 -7.91 10.79 -10.47
N VAL A 99 -7.32 11.92 -10.07
CA VAL A 99 -6.49 12.73 -10.96
C VAL A 99 -5.05 12.26 -10.89
N ASP A 100 -4.38 12.17 -12.04
CA ASP A 100 -2.93 11.92 -12.12
C ASP A 100 -2.18 12.97 -11.27
N PRO A 101 -1.23 12.56 -10.39
CA PRO A 101 -0.35 13.45 -9.66
C PRO A 101 0.18 14.63 -10.48
N MET A 102 0.56 14.40 -11.75
CA MET A 102 1.09 15.45 -12.61
C MET A 102 0.07 16.56 -12.84
N ARG A 103 -1.15 16.16 -13.22
CA ARG A 103 -2.25 17.10 -13.45
C ARG A 103 -2.72 17.77 -12.17
N TYR A 104 -2.63 17.07 -11.04
CA TYR A 104 -2.96 17.65 -9.74
C TYR A 104 -2.00 18.77 -9.35
N VAL A 105 -0.70 18.64 -9.64
CA VAL A 105 0.29 19.69 -9.36
C VAL A 105 0.11 20.88 -10.29
N THR A 106 -0.21 20.67 -11.58
CA THR A 106 -0.37 21.77 -12.55
C THR A 106 -1.65 22.60 -12.34
N ASP A 107 -2.74 21.96 -11.90
CA ASP A 107 -4.04 22.61 -11.64
C ASP A 107 -4.35 22.68 -10.13
N PHE A 108 -3.32 22.85 -9.29
CA PHE A 108 -3.49 22.86 -7.84
C PHE A 108 -4.49 23.94 -7.38
N GLN A 109 -5.44 23.51 -6.55
CA GLN A 109 -6.38 24.39 -5.84
C GLN A 109 -6.37 24.07 -4.36
N TRP A 110 -6.43 25.12 -3.55
CA TRP A 110 -6.49 24.99 -2.11
C TRP A 110 -7.84 24.42 -1.67
N ASP A 111 -7.79 23.33 -0.90
CA ASP A 111 -9.00 22.74 -0.30
C ASP A 111 -9.48 23.59 0.88
N HIS A 112 -10.35 24.55 0.60
CA HIS A 112 -10.94 25.44 1.60
C HIS A 112 -11.85 24.71 2.61
N ALA A 113 -12.37 23.53 2.27
CA ALA A 113 -13.22 22.75 3.17
C ALA A 113 -12.38 21.99 4.20
N LYS A 114 -11.26 21.40 3.76
CA LYS A 114 -10.33 20.67 4.64
C LYS A 114 -9.38 21.59 5.39
N TYR A 115 -8.96 22.69 4.76
CA TYR A 115 -8.00 23.65 5.32
C TYR A 115 -8.55 25.09 5.26
N PRO A 116 -9.38 25.50 6.22
CA PRO A 116 -10.00 26.82 6.19
C PRO A 116 -8.99 27.97 6.38
N THR A 117 -8.97 28.91 5.43
CA THR A 117 -8.02 30.05 5.40
C THR A 117 -8.21 31.04 6.56
N LYS A 118 -9.35 30.97 7.25
CA LYS A 118 -9.65 31.79 8.45
C LYS A 118 -8.91 31.32 9.71
N GLN A 119 -8.40 30.08 9.72
CA GLN A 119 -7.65 29.55 10.86
C GLN A 119 -6.20 30.04 10.86
N SER A 120 -5.54 29.97 12.02
CA SER A 120 -4.12 30.29 12.13
C SER A 120 -3.27 29.24 11.39
N LEU A 121 -2.12 29.66 10.87
CA LEU A 121 -1.14 28.76 10.24
C LEU A 121 -0.73 27.60 11.16
N ARG A 122 -0.61 27.85 12.47
CA ARG A 122 -0.30 26.81 13.46
C ARG A 122 -1.40 25.74 13.55
N ASN A 123 -2.66 26.14 13.54
CA ASN A 123 -3.75 25.17 13.56
C ASN A 123 -3.79 24.37 12.25
N LEU A 124 -3.54 25.01 11.12
CA LEU A 124 -3.47 24.34 9.82
C LEU A 124 -2.33 23.31 9.77
N SER A 125 -1.13 23.66 10.25
CA SER A 125 0.00 22.72 10.29
C SER A 125 -0.26 21.55 11.24
N GLU A 126 -0.92 21.78 12.36
CA GLU A 126 -1.34 20.71 13.28
C GLU A 126 -2.38 19.77 12.66
N ILE A 127 -3.37 20.29 11.92
CA ILE A 127 -4.37 19.47 11.22
C ILE A 127 -3.69 18.60 10.17
N ILE A 128 -2.76 19.16 9.39
CA ILE A 128 -1.99 18.44 8.38
C ILE A 128 -1.16 17.33 9.03
N SER A 129 -0.42 17.66 10.09
CA SER A 129 0.42 16.71 10.83
C SER A 129 -0.40 15.56 11.43
N LYS A 130 -1.52 15.87 12.11
CA LYS A 130 -2.44 14.85 12.65
C LYS A 130 -3.02 13.97 11.55
N GLY A 131 -3.39 14.55 10.41
CA GLY A 131 -3.85 13.82 9.23
C GLY A 131 -2.80 12.83 8.72
N ALA A 132 -1.55 13.28 8.58
CA ALA A 132 -0.44 12.43 8.15
C ALA A 132 -0.17 11.27 9.13
N THR A 133 -0.15 11.54 10.43
CA THR A 133 0.03 10.49 11.46
C THR A 133 -1.13 9.49 11.49
N HIS A 134 -2.36 9.97 11.28
CA HIS A 134 -3.52 9.09 11.19
C HIS A 134 -3.41 8.15 9.96
N ILE A 135 -3.06 8.70 8.79
CA ILE A 135 -2.84 7.92 7.57
C ILE A 135 -1.72 6.88 7.77
N GLU A 136 -0.59 7.27 8.38
CA GLU A 136 0.50 6.32 8.68
C GLU A 136 0.03 5.18 9.59
N SER A 137 -0.76 5.50 10.61
CA SER A 137 -1.29 4.51 11.56
C SER A 137 -2.23 3.53 10.88
N GLU A 138 -3.16 4.03 10.05
CA GLU A 138 -4.05 3.19 9.25
C GLU A 138 -3.29 2.31 8.24
N LEU A 139 -2.28 2.87 7.57
CA LEU A 139 -1.43 2.13 6.64
C LEU A 139 -0.73 0.97 7.35
N LYS A 140 -0.17 1.21 8.55
CA LYS A 140 0.50 0.17 9.33
C LYS A 140 -0.47 -0.95 9.75
N LEU A 141 -1.67 -0.59 10.21
CA LEU A 141 -2.69 -1.58 10.58
C LEU A 141 -3.12 -2.43 9.39
N ARG A 142 -3.41 -1.80 8.25
CA ARG A 142 -3.82 -2.52 7.03
C ARG A 142 -2.70 -3.37 6.45
N SER A 143 -1.47 -2.87 6.45
CA SER A 143 -0.29 -3.61 6.02
C SER A 143 -0.05 -4.87 6.86
N GLN A 144 -0.17 -4.77 8.19
CA GLN A 144 -0.07 -5.92 9.08
C GLN A 144 -1.17 -6.95 8.84
N ALA A 145 -2.41 -6.51 8.68
CA ALA A 145 -3.53 -7.40 8.38
C ALA A 145 -3.34 -8.12 7.03
N TYR A 146 -2.93 -7.38 6.00
CA TYR A 146 -2.63 -7.93 4.68
C TYR A 146 -1.53 -8.99 4.73
N ASN A 147 -0.40 -8.67 5.36
CA ASN A 147 0.74 -9.58 5.47
C ASN A 147 0.40 -10.85 6.28
N ASN A 148 -0.43 -10.73 7.31
CA ASN A 148 -0.92 -11.89 8.07
C ASN A 148 -1.78 -12.81 7.17
N VAL A 149 -2.73 -12.25 6.42
CA VAL A 149 -3.55 -13.03 5.48
C VAL A 149 -2.71 -13.69 4.38
N LYS A 150 -1.74 -12.95 3.81
CA LYS A 150 -0.79 -13.48 2.81
C LYS A 150 0.00 -14.66 3.36
N GLN A 151 0.58 -14.53 4.56
CA GLN A 151 1.32 -15.62 5.22
C GLN A 151 0.43 -16.83 5.53
N ASN A 152 -0.82 -16.60 5.97
CA ASN A 152 -1.77 -17.68 6.20
C ASN A 152 -2.12 -18.42 4.91
N LEU A 153 -2.31 -17.69 3.81
CA LEU A 153 -2.57 -18.25 2.49
C LEU A 153 -1.38 -19.09 2.00
N GLU A 154 -0.16 -18.55 2.06
CA GLU A 154 1.05 -19.31 1.70
C GLU A 154 1.23 -20.58 2.55
N SER A 155 0.90 -20.52 3.85
CA SER A 155 0.92 -21.69 4.73
C SER A 155 -0.11 -22.75 4.31
N LEU A 156 -1.32 -22.32 3.92
CA LEU A 156 -2.38 -23.20 3.42
C LEU A 156 -2.00 -23.84 2.08
N GLU A 157 -1.44 -23.07 1.14
CA GLU A 157 -0.98 -23.58 -0.14
C GLU A 157 0.11 -24.64 0.02
N LYS A 158 1.08 -24.41 0.93
CA LYS A 158 2.11 -25.42 1.27
C LYS A 158 1.50 -26.69 1.87
N LYS A 159 0.47 -26.55 2.72
CA LYS A 159 -0.28 -27.70 3.25
C LYS A 159 -1.12 -28.41 2.19
N GLN A 160 -1.42 -27.78 1.06
CA GLN A 160 -2.20 -28.41 -0.03
C GLN A 160 -1.30 -29.06 -1.10
N THR A 161 -0.08 -28.56 -1.30
CA THR A 161 0.84 -28.99 -2.38
C THR A 161 1.92 -29.99 -1.95
N GLY A 162 1.97 -30.36 -0.66
CA GLY A 162 2.94 -31.32 -0.11
C GLY A 162 2.73 -32.79 -0.53
N SER A 163 3.66 -33.65 -0.08
CA SER A 163 3.52 -35.12 -0.16
C SER A 163 2.25 -35.59 0.57
N LEU A 164 1.67 -36.73 0.19
CA LEU A 164 0.47 -37.30 0.84
C LEU A 164 0.62 -37.47 2.37
N LEU A 165 1.86 -37.51 2.88
CA LEU A 165 2.19 -37.53 4.30
C LEU A 165 1.92 -36.21 5.04
N THR A 166 2.05 -35.06 4.36
CA THR A 166 1.94 -33.73 4.97
C THR A 166 0.81 -32.89 4.37
N ARG A 167 0.21 -33.38 3.28
CA ARG A 167 -0.87 -32.74 2.57
C ARG A 167 -2.21 -32.93 3.28
N ASN A 168 -3.05 -31.89 3.26
CA ASN A 168 -4.45 -32.04 3.66
C ASN A 168 -5.20 -32.97 2.68
N LEU A 169 -5.72 -34.07 3.22
CA LEU A 169 -6.39 -35.13 2.45
C LEU A 169 -7.91 -34.93 2.31
N ASN A 170 -8.48 -33.85 2.84
CA ASN A 170 -9.93 -33.58 2.75
C ASN A 170 -10.46 -33.56 1.31
N ASP A 171 -9.64 -33.11 0.35
CA ASP A 171 -10.00 -33.07 -1.07
C ASP A 171 -9.99 -34.47 -1.73
N VAL A 172 -9.31 -35.44 -1.12
CA VAL A 172 -9.10 -36.80 -1.66
C VAL A 172 -9.99 -37.83 -0.95
N LEU A 173 -10.22 -37.62 0.34
CA LEU A 173 -10.95 -38.54 1.20
C LEU A 173 -12.43 -38.20 1.21
N LYS A 174 -13.25 -39.19 0.84
CA LYS A 174 -14.70 -39.11 0.90
C LYS A 174 -15.23 -40.00 2.02
N LYS A 175 -16.47 -39.77 2.44
CA LYS A 175 -17.15 -40.58 3.47
C LYS A 175 -17.21 -42.06 3.10
N GLU A 176 -17.29 -42.37 1.81
CA GLU A 176 -17.30 -43.74 1.26
C GLU A 176 -15.99 -44.52 1.52
N HIS A 177 -14.87 -43.84 1.77
CA HIS A 177 -13.61 -44.50 2.10
C HIS A 177 -13.54 -44.96 3.56
N PHE A 178 -14.50 -44.56 4.41
CA PHE A 178 -14.49 -44.86 5.84
C PHE A 178 -15.68 -45.71 6.24
N VAL A 179 -15.43 -46.70 7.10
CA VAL A 179 -16.50 -47.38 7.83
C VAL A 179 -16.93 -46.47 8.97
N LEU A 180 -18.11 -45.86 8.83
CA LEU A 180 -18.69 -44.93 9.82
C LEU A 180 -19.72 -45.67 10.70
N GLY A 181 -19.70 -45.41 12.01
CA GLY A 181 -20.72 -45.91 12.95
C GLY A 181 -20.56 -47.37 13.39
N SER A 182 -19.39 -47.98 13.18
CA SER A 182 -19.07 -49.31 13.71
C SER A 182 -18.30 -49.20 15.03
N GLU A 183 -18.68 -49.98 16.04
CA GLU A 183 -17.95 -50.07 17.31
C GLU A 183 -16.71 -50.97 17.22
N TYR A 184 -16.68 -51.86 16.22
CA TYR A 184 -15.66 -52.91 16.10
C TYR A 184 -14.69 -52.69 14.94
N LEU A 185 -15.02 -51.79 14.00
CA LEU A 185 -14.22 -51.54 12.80
C LEU A 185 -13.81 -50.07 12.71
N LYS A 186 -12.54 -49.84 12.38
CA LYS A 186 -11.99 -48.51 12.15
C LYS A 186 -11.14 -48.52 10.89
N THR A 187 -11.36 -47.56 10.01
CA THR A 187 -10.51 -47.37 8.83
C THR A 187 -9.25 -46.60 9.23
N LEU A 188 -8.08 -47.14 8.85
CA LEU A 188 -6.79 -46.45 8.97
C LEU A 188 -6.26 -46.13 7.57
N LEU A 189 -5.69 -44.94 7.42
CA LEU A 189 -5.03 -44.51 6.20
C LEU A 189 -3.52 -44.69 6.35
N VAL A 190 -2.89 -45.34 5.38
CA VAL A 190 -1.45 -45.58 5.37
C VAL A 190 -0.86 -45.01 4.09
N CYS A 191 0.20 -44.21 4.24
CA CYS A 191 0.91 -43.65 3.10
C CYS A 191 2.09 -44.56 2.74
N VAL A 192 2.03 -45.19 1.57
CA VAL A 192 3.05 -46.15 1.11
C VAL A 192 3.89 -45.53 -0.03
N PRO A 193 5.23 -45.61 0.02
CA PRO A 193 6.08 -45.20 -1.09
C PRO A 193 5.75 -45.99 -2.36
N LYS A 194 5.73 -45.33 -3.53
CA LYS A 194 5.34 -45.96 -4.80
C LYS A 194 6.14 -47.22 -5.15
N SER A 195 7.39 -47.29 -4.74
CA SER A 195 8.27 -48.45 -4.95
C SER A 195 7.86 -49.69 -4.15
N LEU A 196 7.11 -49.54 -3.06
CA LEU A 196 6.77 -50.62 -2.11
C LEU A 196 5.30 -51.07 -2.21
N ILE A 197 4.56 -50.61 -3.21
CA ILE A 197 3.13 -50.92 -3.37
C ILE A 197 2.91 -52.44 -3.49
N SER A 198 3.72 -53.14 -4.28
CA SER A 198 3.60 -54.59 -4.46
C SER A 198 3.82 -55.36 -3.15
N ASP A 199 4.81 -54.93 -2.36
CA ASP A 199 5.13 -55.56 -1.08
C ASP A 199 4.07 -55.29 -0.02
N TRP A 200 3.45 -54.10 -0.05
CA TRP A 200 2.38 -53.72 0.86
C TRP A 200 1.15 -54.61 0.67
N TYR A 201 0.67 -54.77 -0.57
CA TYR A 201 -0.48 -55.64 -0.85
C TYR A 201 -0.25 -57.10 -0.47
N ALA A 202 0.99 -57.59 -0.54
CA ALA A 202 1.31 -58.96 -0.14
C ALA A 202 1.36 -59.19 1.38
N LYS A 203 1.54 -58.13 2.18
CA LYS A 203 1.84 -58.26 3.62
C LYS A 203 0.84 -57.61 4.55
N TYR A 204 0.05 -56.63 4.10
CA TYR A 204 -0.74 -55.79 5.00
C TYR A 204 -1.69 -56.59 5.91
N GLU A 205 -2.30 -57.66 5.42
CA GLU A 205 -3.21 -58.56 6.16
C GLU A 205 -2.55 -59.32 7.32
N SER A 206 -1.23 -59.49 7.26
CA SER A 206 -0.44 -60.26 8.24
C SER A 206 0.27 -59.38 9.27
N LEU A 207 0.17 -58.05 9.16
CA LEU A 207 0.89 -57.11 10.03
C LEU A 207 0.33 -57.07 11.46
N CYS A 208 -0.97 -57.27 11.64
CA CYS A 208 -1.58 -57.45 12.95
C CYS A 208 -2.81 -58.37 12.89
N ASN A 209 -3.22 -58.87 14.04
CA ASN A 209 -4.41 -59.71 14.13
C ASN A 209 -5.67 -58.85 13.95
N MET A 210 -6.73 -59.45 13.37
CA MET A 210 -8.05 -58.82 13.12
C MET A 210 -8.04 -57.72 12.04
N ILE A 211 -7.15 -57.79 11.06
CA ILE A 211 -7.25 -57.01 9.82
C ILE A 211 -8.31 -57.65 8.92
N VAL A 212 -9.17 -56.83 8.33
CA VAL A 212 -10.15 -57.28 7.34
C VAL A 212 -9.44 -57.51 6.00
N PRO A 213 -9.47 -58.74 5.43
CA PRO A 213 -8.92 -59.03 4.10
C PRO A 213 -9.68 -58.33 2.96
#